data_AF-A4YP07-F1
#
_entry.id   AF-A4YP07-F1
#
_cell.length_a   1.000
_cell.length_b   1.000
_cell.length_c   1.000
_cell.angle_alpha   90.00
_cell.angle_beta   90.00
_cell.angle_gamma   90.00
#
_symmetry.space_group_name_H-M   'P 1'
#
loop_
_entity.id
_entity.type
_entity.pdbx_description
1 polymer ?
#
loop_
_entity_poly.entity_id
_entity_poly.type
_entity_poly.pdbx_seq_one_letter_code
_entity_poly.pdbx_strand_id
1 'polypeptide(L)'
;MLTVAVGILAALLVGWLFAAPGDNASVLEKVRLLNARLVADIVARLRRAPVTENEQRSLLSDIAALEGLLDLHGAGSRHRRRLVRRVRAVLAAQVSAVLWLRSDDSRAIEASAIDLVAGTKLSGTGLSGNALQRLREASVAATSQGALTSVLNELAASTNSLDDLDAASAAEPLLHRDWMLARRAMLRALVAMLATGLVWLVTGWEMGGFMMLGTAIMLSVFSTFEKPAAILPHVLAGQVLGASLALACRWLVWPYLGGSLGAVLAMMPFILLGAPLLAHRLTQRMAFDVNMVLLLMLQPNWPQTMTFGHSLMASLAVVAGPVVGLIAFSLIYPVDSRRRYEAVRHAMIDDLEHLAATALRSDRRKQWRALLHHRVLLATYWGERASCSTPRLADDALALLYVGQAIEQLGDFAARAASPGMKRRCAATLERLHRIGTDPLRAAHALLATVRRLPAEMAGTTILEQAAAKLAERPTAFRKTAADAR
;
A
#
# COMPACT_ATOMS: atom_id res chain seq x y z
N MET A 1 -36.37 3.57 13.51
CA MET A 1 -35.69 2.30 13.19
C MET A 1 -36.15 1.71 11.86
N LEU A 2 -37.45 1.54 11.63
CA LEU A 2 -37.97 0.94 10.38
C LEU A 2 -37.61 1.75 9.11
N THR A 3 -37.67 3.08 9.17
CA THR A 3 -37.30 3.98 8.06
C THR A 3 -35.83 3.87 7.65
N VAL A 4 -34.92 3.76 8.62
CA VAL A 4 -33.49 3.56 8.38
C VAL A 4 -33.24 2.19 7.75
N ALA A 5 -33.91 1.14 8.23
CA ALA A 5 -33.81 -0.20 7.64
C ALA A 5 -34.31 -0.24 6.19
N VAL A 6 -35.45 0.41 5.90
CA VAL A 6 -35.97 0.56 4.53
C VAL A 6 -34.99 1.34 3.66
N GLY A 7 -34.40 2.42 4.16
CA GLY A 7 -33.37 3.18 3.44
C GLY A 7 -32.14 2.34 3.10
N ILE A 8 -31.63 1.56 4.05
CA ILE A 8 -30.50 0.63 3.82
C ILE A 8 -30.87 -0.43 2.79
N LEU A 9 -32.07 -1.02 2.89
CA LEU A 9 -32.52 -2.08 2.00
C LEU A 9 -32.73 -1.56 0.57
N ALA A 10 -33.33 -0.37 0.42
CA ALA A 10 -33.46 0.31 -0.86
C ALA A 10 -32.10 0.66 -1.47
N ALA A 11 -31.16 1.19 -0.67
CA ALA A 11 -29.81 1.48 -1.13
C ALA A 11 -29.05 0.21 -1.55
N LEU A 12 -29.21 -0.90 -0.82
CA LEU A 12 -28.63 -2.20 -1.19
C LEU A 12 -29.25 -2.75 -2.47
N LEU A 13 -30.56 -2.64 -2.64
CA LEU A 13 -31.28 -3.14 -3.81
C LEU A 13 -30.93 -2.33 -5.07
N VAL A 14 -30.94 -1.00 -4.97
CA VAL A 14 -30.49 -0.11 -6.06
C VAL A 14 -29.02 -0.34 -6.36
N GLY A 15 -28.17 -0.44 -5.33
CA GLY A 15 -26.76 -0.79 -5.50
C GLY A 15 -26.59 -2.16 -6.18
N TRP A 16 -27.41 -3.15 -5.86
CA TRP A 16 -27.33 -4.47 -6.47
C TRP A 16 -27.81 -4.47 -7.94
N LEU A 17 -28.85 -3.71 -8.29
CA LEU A 17 -29.35 -3.62 -9.67
C LEU A 17 -28.48 -2.74 -10.58
N PHE A 18 -27.93 -1.65 -10.05
CA PHE A 18 -27.31 -0.60 -10.87
C PHE A 18 -25.79 -0.44 -10.66
N ALA A 19 -25.19 -1.04 -9.63
CA ALA A 19 -23.73 -0.95 -9.49
C ALA A 19 -23.05 -1.74 -10.60
N ALA A 20 -22.18 -1.06 -11.35
CA ALA A 20 -21.32 -1.73 -12.31
C ALA A 20 -20.45 -2.77 -11.60
N PRO A 21 -20.22 -3.95 -12.23
CA PRO A 21 -19.27 -4.92 -11.71
C PRO A 21 -17.91 -4.23 -11.51
N GLY A 22 -17.32 -4.40 -10.32
CA GLY A 22 -16.02 -3.82 -10.01
C GLY A 22 -14.97 -4.24 -11.04
N ASP A 23 -14.11 -3.30 -11.42
CA ASP A 23 -13.15 -3.43 -12.52
C ASP A 23 -11.94 -4.32 -12.14
N ASN A 24 -12.19 -5.60 -11.88
CA ASN A 24 -11.15 -6.60 -11.64
C ASN A 24 -10.30 -6.81 -12.90
N ALA A 25 -10.89 -6.60 -14.09
CA ALA A 25 -10.24 -6.79 -15.37
C ALA A 25 -9.05 -5.82 -15.53
N SER A 26 -9.21 -4.54 -15.18
CA SER A 26 -8.10 -3.59 -15.30
C SER A 26 -6.95 -3.85 -14.34
N VAL A 27 -7.22 -4.36 -13.13
CA VAL A 27 -6.15 -4.75 -12.19
C VAL A 27 -5.36 -5.93 -12.75
N LEU A 28 -6.05 -6.98 -13.23
CA LEU A 28 -5.43 -8.15 -13.85
C LEU A 28 -4.63 -7.79 -15.11
N GLU A 29 -5.17 -6.89 -15.93
CA GLU A 29 -4.50 -6.41 -17.13
C GLU A 29 -3.21 -5.66 -16.80
N LYS A 30 -3.22 -4.77 -15.79
CA LYS A 30 -2.01 -4.09 -15.30
C LYS A 30 -0.95 -5.08 -14.82
N VAL A 31 -1.34 -6.10 -14.05
CA VAL A 31 -0.42 -7.16 -13.58
C VAL A 31 0.19 -7.90 -14.77
N ARG A 32 -0.62 -8.26 -15.78
CA ARG A 32 -0.15 -8.96 -16.99
C ARG A 32 0.81 -8.10 -17.81
N LEU A 33 0.53 -6.81 -17.96
CA LEU A 33 1.41 -5.84 -18.64
C LEU A 33 2.76 -5.72 -17.94
N LEU A 34 2.76 -5.60 -16.60
CA LEU A 34 3.99 -5.56 -15.81
C LEU A 34 4.78 -6.86 -15.94
N ASN A 35 4.11 -8.00 -15.91
CA ASN A 35 4.76 -9.30 -16.07
C ASN A 35 5.39 -9.46 -17.46
N ALA A 36 4.70 -9.01 -18.51
CA ALA A 36 5.22 -9.03 -19.88
C ALA A 36 6.47 -8.14 -20.04
N ARG A 37 6.44 -6.92 -19.49
CA ARG A 37 7.61 -6.01 -19.49
C ARG A 37 8.80 -6.63 -18.76
N LEU A 38 8.56 -7.20 -17.58
CA LEU A 38 9.62 -7.82 -16.76
C LEU A 38 10.26 -9.03 -17.46
N VAL A 39 9.45 -9.87 -18.11
CA VAL A 39 9.96 -11.00 -18.91
C VAL A 39 10.80 -10.49 -20.08
N ALA A 40 10.38 -9.41 -20.75
CA ALA A 40 11.16 -8.79 -21.82
C ALA A 40 12.52 -8.27 -21.32
N ASP A 41 12.56 -7.64 -20.14
CA ASP A 41 13.81 -7.15 -19.52
C ASP A 41 14.75 -8.30 -19.12
N ILE A 42 14.21 -9.40 -18.57
CA ILE A 42 14.98 -10.61 -18.26
C ILE A 42 15.59 -11.19 -19.55
N VAL A 43 14.81 -11.30 -20.61
CA VAL A 43 15.28 -11.79 -21.91
C VAL A 43 16.33 -10.86 -22.53
N ALA A 44 16.11 -9.54 -22.47
CA ALA A 44 17.06 -8.54 -22.94
C ALA A 44 18.39 -8.64 -22.18
N ARG A 45 18.33 -8.77 -20.85
CA ARG A 45 19.50 -8.97 -20.00
C ARG A 45 20.26 -10.26 -20.36
N LEU A 46 19.55 -11.38 -20.55
CA LEU A 46 20.13 -12.65 -20.99
C LEU A 46 20.79 -12.56 -22.36
N ARG A 47 20.28 -11.71 -23.25
CA ARG A 47 20.88 -11.44 -24.57
C ARG A 47 22.01 -10.40 -24.55
N ARG A 48 22.46 -9.96 -23.36
CA ARG A 48 23.42 -8.85 -23.17
C ARG A 48 22.98 -7.54 -23.83
N ALA A 49 21.68 -7.35 -24.06
CA ALA A 49 21.15 -6.06 -24.48
C ALA A 49 21.17 -5.09 -23.28
N PRO A 50 21.42 -3.79 -23.52
CA PRO A 50 21.36 -2.81 -22.44
C PRO A 50 19.93 -2.70 -21.92
N VAL A 51 19.75 -2.97 -20.62
CA VAL A 51 18.49 -2.68 -19.92
C VAL A 51 18.72 -1.41 -19.09
N THR A 52 17.89 -0.40 -19.30
CA THR A 52 18.09 0.92 -18.69
C THR A 52 17.69 0.88 -17.22
N GLU A 53 18.55 1.39 -16.32
CA GLU A 53 18.20 1.47 -14.89
C GLU A 53 16.94 2.32 -14.63
N ASN A 54 16.66 3.30 -15.50
CA ASN A 54 15.45 4.12 -15.43
C ASN A 54 14.17 3.32 -15.73
N GLU A 55 14.21 2.34 -16.64
CA GLU A 55 13.05 1.50 -16.94
C GLU A 55 12.73 0.57 -15.76
N GLN A 56 13.76 -0.01 -15.15
CA GLN A 56 13.62 -0.83 -13.94
C GLN A 56 13.08 -0.02 -12.75
N ARG A 57 13.48 1.25 -12.62
CA ARG A 57 12.91 2.18 -11.63
C ARG A 57 11.44 2.46 -11.90
N SER A 58 11.06 2.71 -13.15
CA SER A 58 9.66 2.88 -13.54
C SER A 58 8.83 1.64 -13.22
N LEU A 59 9.35 0.44 -13.47
CA LEU A 59 8.67 -0.80 -13.13
C LEU A 59 8.43 -0.93 -11.62
N LEU A 60 9.42 -0.64 -10.77
CA LEU A 60 9.23 -0.65 -9.31
C LEU A 60 8.18 0.37 -8.85
N SER A 61 8.17 1.56 -9.44
CA SER A 61 7.15 2.60 -9.19
C SER A 61 5.75 2.09 -9.58
N ASP A 62 5.61 1.48 -10.77
CA ASP A 62 4.33 0.96 -11.24
C ASP A 62 3.81 -0.19 -10.35
N ILE A 63 4.69 -1.09 -9.91
CA ILE A 63 4.36 -2.18 -8.97
C ILE A 63 3.91 -1.59 -7.62
N ALA A 64 4.61 -0.58 -7.09
CA ALA A 64 4.26 0.09 -5.84
C ALA A 64 2.93 0.86 -5.92
N ALA A 65 2.68 1.54 -7.04
CA ALA A 65 1.42 2.22 -7.30
C ALA A 65 0.25 1.22 -7.37
N LEU A 66 0.46 0.07 -8.01
CA LEU A 66 -0.54 -0.99 -8.08
C LEU A 66 -0.82 -1.62 -6.71
N GLU A 67 0.21 -1.84 -5.89
CA GLU A 67 0.06 -2.32 -4.50
C GLU A 67 -0.83 -1.38 -3.67
N GLY A 68 -0.64 -0.07 -3.79
CA GLY A 68 -1.47 0.93 -3.10
C GLY A 68 -2.95 0.92 -3.52
N LEU A 69 -3.26 0.53 -4.76
CA LEU A 69 -4.64 0.39 -5.23
C LEU A 69 -5.36 -0.84 -4.66
N LEU A 70 -4.61 -1.90 -4.31
CA LEU A 70 -5.18 -3.17 -3.87
C LEU A 70 -5.86 -3.11 -2.50
N ASP A 71 -5.41 -2.20 -1.62
CA ASP A 71 -6.00 -2.03 -0.28
C ASP A 71 -7.49 -1.63 -0.33
N LEU A 72 -7.87 -0.83 -1.32
CA LEU A 72 -9.27 -0.41 -1.52
C LEU A 72 -10.10 -1.49 -2.26
N HIS A 73 -9.47 -2.27 -3.15
CA HIS A 73 -10.17 -3.27 -3.97
C HIS A 73 -10.59 -4.54 -3.20
N GLY A 74 -9.93 -4.86 -2.08
CA GLY A 74 -10.22 -6.05 -1.27
C GLY A 74 -11.48 -5.95 -0.39
N ALA A 75 -12.13 -4.78 -0.34
CA ALA A 75 -13.30 -4.56 0.51
C ALA A 75 -14.58 -5.24 -0.04
N GLY A 76 -15.36 -5.86 0.86
CA GLY A 76 -16.74 -6.31 0.57
C GLY A 76 -16.95 -7.72 0.00
N SER A 77 -15.93 -8.41 -0.55
CA SER A 77 -16.12 -9.77 -1.12
C SER A 77 -14.99 -10.74 -0.80
N ARG A 78 -15.33 -12.00 -0.48
CA ARG A 78 -14.35 -13.09 -0.25
C ARG A 78 -13.55 -13.40 -1.52
N HIS A 79 -14.17 -13.36 -2.69
CA HIS A 79 -13.50 -13.58 -3.96
C HIS A 79 -12.47 -12.48 -4.24
N ARG A 80 -12.83 -11.20 -4.04
CA ARG A 80 -11.90 -10.07 -4.19
C ARG A 80 -10.73 -10.16 -3.21
N ARG A 81 -10.97 -10.58 -1.97
CA ARG A 81 -9.89 -10.82 -1.00
C ARG A 81 -8.93 -11.91 -1.46
N ARG A 82 -9.44 -12.99 -2.06
CA ARG A 82 -8.58 -14.05 -2.65
C ARG A 82 -7.76 -13.52 -3.83
N LEU A 83 -8.39 -12.79 -4.75
CA LEU A 83 -7.71 -12.15 -5.88
C LEU A 83 -6.58 -11.22 -5.41
N VAL A 84 -6.87 -10.30 -4.48
CA VAL A 84 -5.86 -9.36 -3.94
C VAL A 84 -4.67 -10.11 -3.31
N ARG A 85 -4.92 -11.21 -2.61
CA ARG A 85 -3.84 -12.05 -2.03
C ARG A 85 -2.94 -12.66 -3.12
N ARG A 86 -3.52 -13.17 -4.20
CA ARG A 86 -2.76 -13.74 -5.33
C ARG A 86 -1.99 -12.67 -6.09
N VAL A 87 -2.61 -11.51 -6.34
CA VAL A 87 -1.93 -10.36 -6.96
C VAL A 87 -0.72 -9.94 -6.12
N ARG A 88 -0.85 -9.82 -4.79
CA ARG A 88 0.27 -9.50 -3.90
C ARG A 88 1.43 -10.49 -3.99
N ALA A 89 1.14 -11.78 -4.14
CA ALA A 89 2.17 -12.80 -4.33
C ALA A 89 2.92 -12.58 -5.66
N VAL A 90 2.20 -12.22 -6.74
CA VAL A 90 2.83 -11.87 -8.03
C VAL A 90 3.65 -10.59 -7.92
N LEU A 91 3.14 -9.53 -7.27
CA LEU A 91 3.90 -8.30 -7.08
C LEU A 91 5.20 -8.54 -6.29
N ALA A 92 5.16 -9.37 -5.25
CA ALA A 92 6.36 -9.76 -4.51
C ALA A 92 7.38 -10.50 -5.40
N ALA A 93 6.93 -11.43 -6.24
CA ALA A 93 7.79 -12.13 -7.20
C ALA A 93 8.36 -11.19 -8.27
N GLN A 94 7.58 -10.21 -8.72
CA GLN A 94 8.05 -9.17 -9.64
C GLN A 94 9.15 -8.31 -9.01
N VAL A 95 9.01 -7.96 -7.73
CA VAL A 95 10.08 -7.29 -6.98
C VAL A 95 11.34 -8.16 -6.95
N SER A 96 11.25 -9.44 -6.57
CA SER A 96 12.40 -10.37 -6.61
C SER A 96 13.13 -10.33 -7.96
N ALA A 97 12.39 -10.30 -9.06
CA ALA A 97 12.94 -10.29 -10.41
C ALA A 97 13.56 -8.95 -10.82
N VAL A 98 12.96 -7.81 -10.46
CA VAL A 98 13.60 -6.51 -10.68
C VAL A 98 14.90 -6.40 -9.86
N LEU A 99 14.91 -6.95 -8.64
CA LEU A 99 16.10 -6.96 -7.80
C LEU A 99 17.21 -7.81 -8.41
N TRP A 100 16.89 -8.98 -8.97
CA TRP A 100 17.84 -9.80 -9.73
C TRP A 100 18.37 -9.06 -10.96
N LEU A 101 17.50 -8.40 -11.74
CA LEU A 101 17.89 -7.60 -12.90
C LEU A 101 18.83 -6.42 -12.58
N ARG A 102 18.88 -6.01 -11.31
CA ARG A 102 19.76 -4.96 -10.79
C ARG A 102 21.00 -5.51 -10.09
N SER A 103 21.10 -6.83 -9.92
CA SER A 103 22.27 -7.46 -9.33
C SER A 103 23.37 -7.71 -10.33
N ASP A 104 24.62 -7.68 -9.86
CA ASP A 104 25.75 -7.98 -10.74
C ASP A 104 25.76 -9.46 -11.15
N ASP A 105 25.03 -10.35 -10.46
CA ASP A 105 24.78 -11.72 -10.91
C ASP A 105 24.09 -11.73 -12.29
N SER A 106 23.16 -10.79 -12.53
CA SER A 106 22.55 -10.61 -13.86
C SER A 106 23.51 -10.00 -14.89
N ARG A 107 24.65 -9.46 -14.48
CA ARG A 107 25.69 -8.95 -15.38
C ARG A 107 26.75 -10.00 -15.69
N ALA A 108 26.97 -10.95 -14.79
CA ALA A 108 27.94 -12.04 -14.89
C ALA A 108 27.42 -13.27 -15.69
N ILE A 109 26.46 -13.07 -16.60
CA ILE A 109 25.78 -14.18 -17.30
C ILE A 109 26.75 -14.97 -18.18
N GLU A 110 26.80 -16.28 -17.91
CA GLU A 110 27.56 -17.30 -18.64
C GLU A 110 27.06 -17.48 -20.09
N ALA A 111 27.96 -17.82 -21.01
CA ALA A 111 27.67 -17.98 -22.44
C ALA A 111 26.59 -19.04 -22.72
N SER A 112 26.48 -20.08 -21.88
CA SER A 112 25.48 -21.16 -21.99
C SER A 112 24.03 -20.69 -21.83
N ALA A 113 23.78 -19.61 -21.06
CA ALA A 113 22.46 -19.03 -20.89
C ALA A 113 22.02 -18.17 -22.10
N ILE A 114 22.95 -17.78 -22.98
CA ILE A 114 22.70 -16.97 -24.17
C ILE A 114 22.15 -17.85 -25.30
N ASP A 115 22.75 -19.02 -25.53
CA ASP A 115 22.30 -20.01 -26.53
C ASP A 115 20.88 -20.52 -26.23
N LEU A 116 20.55 -20.59 -24.95
CA LEU A 116 19.27 -21.00 -24.40
C LEU A 116 18.10 -20.06 -24.81
N VAL A 117 18.34 -18.75 -24.82
CA VAL A 117 17.36 -17.71 -25.19
C VAL A 117 17.31 -17.49 -26.71
N ALA A 118 18.36 -17.90 -27.43
CA ALA A 118 18.38 -17.92 -28.89
C ALA A 118 17.51 -19.06 -29.46
N GLY A 119 17.46 -20.22 -28.79
CA GLY A 119 16.64 -21.37 -29.18
C GLY A 119 15.14 -21.23 -28.87
N THR A 120 14.76 -20.38 -27.92
CA THR A 120 13.36 -20.14 -27.55
C THR A 120 12.77 -19.02 -28.42
N LYS A 121 11.93 -19.38 -29.41
CA LYS A 121 11.11 -18.41 -30.16
C LYS A 121 10.08 -17.76 -29.23
N LEU A 122 10.48 -16.68 -28.55
CA LEU A 122 9.61 -15.81 -27.73
C LEU A 122 8.83 -14.77 -28.55
N SER A 123 9.09 -14.69 -29.86
CA SER A 123 8.42 -13.77 -30.77
C SER A 123 6.97 -14.22 -31.02
N GLY A 124 6.03 -13.73 -30.21
CA GLY A 124 4.60 -13.80 -30.53
C GLY A 124 3.66 -14.39 -29.48
N THR A 125 4.12 -14.80 -28.29
CA THR A 125 3.19 -15.32 -27.27
C THR A 125 2.60 -14.20 -26.42
N GLY A 126 1.34 -13.85 -26.71
CA GLY A 126 0.46 -13.26 -25.70
C GLY A 126 0.35 -14.19 -24.48
N LEU A 127 0.20 -13.56 -23.31
CA LEU A 127 0.08 -14.15 -21.98
C LEU A 127 1.38 -14.74 -21.40
N SER A 128 1.93 -13.97 -20.45
CA SER A 128 3.19 -14.14 -19.73
C SER A 128 3.44 -15.53 -19.12
N GLY A 129 2.42 -16.37 -18.90
CA GLY A 129 2.56 -17.71 -18.32
C GLY A 129 3.37 -18.69 -19.18
N ASN A 130 3.07 -18.78 -20.49
CA ASN A 130 3.76 -19.70 -21.40
C ASN A 130 5.22 -19.31 -21.64
N ALA A 131 5.50 -18.00 -21.68
CA ALA A 131 6.86 -17.48 -21.80
C ALA A 131 7.70 -17.76 -20.53
N LEU A 132 7.12 -17.55 -19.35
CA LEU A 132 7.75 -17.86 -18.06
C LEU A 132 8.04 -19.35 -17.90
N GLN A 133 7.12 -20.22 -18.30
CA GLN A 133 7.31 -21.67 -18.22
C GLN A 133 8.46 -22.15 -19.11
N ARG A 134 8.55 -21.64 -20.35
CA ARG A 134 9.66 -21.96 -21.25
C ARG A 134 11.00 -21.44 -20.71
N LEU A 135 11.04 -20.22 -20.16
CA LEU A 135 12.25 -19.68 -19.53
C LEU A 135 12.68 -20.53 -18.32
N ARG A 136 11.72 -21.03 -17.54
CA ARG A 136 11.97 -21.91 -16.40
C ARG A 136 12.59 -23.24 -16.84
N GLU A 137 11.96 -23.95 -17.77
CA GLU A 137 12.44 -25.23 -18.30
C GLU A 137 13.87 -25.10 -18.84
N ALA A 138 14.11 -24.00 -19.55
CA ALA A 138 15.40 -23.68 -20.10
C ALA A 138 16.44 -23.39 -18.99
N SER A 139 16.09 -22.62 -17.95
CA SER A 139 16.99 -22.28 -16.85
C SER A 139 17.45 -23.50 -16.02
N VAL A 140 16.58 -24.51 -15.88
CA VAL A 140 16.87 -25.77 -15.18
C VAL A 140 17.83 -26.63 -16.00
N ALA A 141 17.66 -26.69 -17.32
CA ALA A 141 18.53 -27.44 -18.21
C ALA A 141 19.96 -26.85 -18.29
N ALA A 142 20.10 -25.53 -18.15
CA ALA A 142 21.37 -24.84 -18.31
C ALA A 142 22.32 -24.90 -17.09
N THR A 143 21.95 -25.57 -15.99
CA THR A 143 22.70 -25.50 -14.70
C THR A 143 23.04 -24.05 -14.31
N SER A 144 22.19 -23.10 -14.73
CA SER A 144 22.41 -21.68 -14.49
C SER A 144 22.27 -21.38 -13.00
N GLN A 145 23.17 -20.53 -12.49
CA GLN A 145 23.25 -20.04 -11.11
C GLN A 145 21.89 -20.04 -10.37
N GLY A 146 21.84 -20.66 -9.20
CA GLY A 146 20.59 -20.93 -8.45
C GLY A 146 19.70 -19.71 -8.16
N ALA A 147 20.21 -18.48 -8.29
CA ALA A 147 19.46 -17.24 -8.13
C ALA A 147 18.41 -17.04 -9.25
N LEU A 148 18.78 -17.15 -10.53
CA LEU A 148 17.85 -16.93 -11.66
C LEU A 148 16.74 -17.99 -11.66
N THR A 149 17.11 -19.26 -11.46
CA THR A 149 16.15 -20.37 -11.38
C THR A 149 15.16 -20.15 -10.24
N SER A 150 15.60 -19.65 -9.08
CA SER A 150 14.71 -19.35 -7.95
C SER A 150 13.70 -18.23 -8.26
N VAL A 151 14.15 -17.17 -8.93
CA VAL A 151 13.32 -16.02 -9.32
C VAL A 151 12.28 -16.43 -10.37
N LEU A 152 12.70 -17.19 -11.39
CA LEU A 152 11.79 -17.70 -12.43
C LEU A 152 10.78 -18.70 -11.86
N ASN A 153 11.20 -19.55 -10.91
CA ASN A 153 10.30 -20.45 -10.20
C ASN A 153 9.23 -19.69 -9.40
N GLU A 154 9.62 -18.63 -8.69
CA GLU A 154 8.70 -17.80 -7.89
C GLU A 154 7.72 -17.02 -8.78
N LEU A 155 8.19 -16.43 -9.88
CA LEU A 155 7.36 -15.73 -10.87
C LEU A 155 6.36 -16.67 -11.55
N ALA A 156 6.81 -17.85 -11.98
CA ALA A 156 5.93 -18.82 -12.65
C ALA A 156 4.87 -19.37 -11.68
N ALA A 157 5.27 -19.75 -10.46
CA ALA A 157 4.36 -20.27 -9.45
C ALA A 157 3.29 -19.23 -9.05
N SER A 158 3.69 -17.98 -8.84
CA SER A 158 2.77 -16.89 -8.48
C SER A 158 1.83 -16.55 -9.64
N THR A 159 2.33 -16.51 -10.89
CA THR A 159 1.51 -16.23 -12.08
C THR A 159 0.46 -17.34 -12.31
N ASN A 160 0.86 -18.62 -12.22
CA ASN A 160 -0.08 -19.74 -12.38
C ASN A 160 -1.14 -19.76 -11.27
N SER A 161 -0.77 -19.36 -10.05
CA SER A 161 -1.73 -19.24 -8.94
C SER A 161 -2.76 -18.12 -9.11
N LEU A 162 -2.54 -17.24 -10.10
CA LEU A 162 -3.44 -16.15 -10.44
C LEU A 162 -4.50 -16.58 -11.46
N ASP A 163 -4.18 -17.58 -12.29
CA ASP A 163 -5.10 -18.19 -13.24
C ASP A 163 -6.05 -19.20 -12.56
N ASP A 164 -5.62 -19.82 -11.46
CA ASP A 164 -6.47 -20.68 -10.61
C ASP A 164 -6.64 -20.11 -9.19
N LEU A 165 -7.70 -19.31 -9.01
CA LEU A 165 -8.03 -18.66 -7.73
C LEU A 165 -8.59 -19.63 -6.68
N ASP A 166 -9.12 -20.79 -7.10
CA ASP A 166 -9.80 -21.76 -6.24
C ASP A 166 -8.86 -22.91 -5.80
N ALA A 167 -7.72 -23.10 -6.47
CA ALA A 167 -6.65 -23.99 -6.02
C ALA A 167 -6.21 -23.70 -4.58
N ALA A 168 -5.87 -24.76 -3.84
CA ALA A 168 -5.38 -24.70 -2.47
C ALA A 168 -4.24 -23.66 -2.33
N SER A 169 -4.37 -22.76 -1.35
CA SER A 169 -3.53 -21.58 -1.20
C SER A 169 -2.06 -21.96 -1.03
N ALA A 170 -1.18 -21.33 -1.83
CA ALA A 170 0.21 -21.17 -1.45
C ALA A 170 0.27 -20.28 -0.19
N ALA A 171 1.34 -20.42 0.60
CA ALA A 171 1.53 -19.81 1.92
C ALA A 171 1.00 -18.36 2.00
N GLU A 172 0.26 -18.08 3.07
CA GLU A 172 -0.39 -16.78 3.28
C GLU A 172 0.66 -15.66 3.29
N PRO A 173 0.57 -14.64 2.42
CA PRO A 173 1.53 -13.55 2.44
C PRO A 173 1.41 -12.85 3.79
N LEU A 174 2.51 -12.83 4.55
CA LEU A 174 2.60 -12.10 5.81
C LEU A 174 2.56 -10.60 5.50
N LEU A 175 1.38 -10.02 5.54
CA LEU A 175 1.20 -8.57 5.39
C LEU A 175 1.78 -7.84 6.60
N HIS A 176 2.40 -6.69 6.35
CA HIS A 176 2.78 -5.78 7.42
C HIS A 176 1.52 -5.24 8.10
N ARG A 177 1.38 -5.51 9.41
CA ARG A 177 0.34 -4.91 10.23
C ARG A 177 0.93 -3.72 10.97
N ASP A 178 0.58 -2.52 10.51
CA ASP A 178 0.98 -1.28 11.19
C ASP A 178 0.07 -1.04 12.42
N TRP A 179 0.40 -1.71 13.53
CA TRP A 179 -0.29 -1.55 14.81
C TRP A 179 -0.18 -0.14 15.37
N MET A 180 0.89 0.59 15.02
CA MET A 180 1.07 1.96 15.45
C MET A 180 0.07 2.90 14.75
N LEU A 181 -0.13 2.72 13.44
CA LEU A 181 -1.17 3.44 12.71
C LEU A 181 -2.57 3.09 13.22
N ALA A 182 -2.84 1.82 13.51
CA ALA A 182 -4.10 1.39 14.10
C ALA A 182 -4.37 2.06 15.45
N ARG A 183 -3.37 2.13 16.34
CA ARG A 183 -3.47 2.82 17.64
C ARG A 183 -3.69 4.33 17.48
N ARG A 184 -2.98 4.98 16.55
CA ARG A 184 -3.15 6.42 16.27
C ARG A 184 -4.54 6.71 15.73
N ALA A 185 -5.04 5.88 14.81
CA ALA A 185 -6.39 6.00 14.27
C ALA A 185 -7.46 5.79 15.36
N MET A 186 -7.27 4.77 16.22
CA MET A 186 -8.14 4.50 17.36
C MET A 186 -8.16 5.67 18.35
N LEU A 187 -6.99 6.18 18.73
CA LEU A 187 -6.88 7.30 19.67
C LEU A 187 -7.53 8.57 19.11
N ARG A 188 -7.30 8.89 17.83
CA ARG A 188 -7.95 10.02 17.15
C ARG A 188 -9.47 9.88 17.19
N ALA A 189 -9.99 8.72 16.82
CA ALA A 189 -11.43 8.48 16.81
C ALA A 189 -12.01 8.58 18.23
N LEU A 190 -11.34 7.99 19.22
CA LEU A 190 -11.73 8.02 20.62
C LEU A 190 -11.77 9.46 21.16
N VAL A 191 -10.69 10.22 21.00
CA VAL A 191 -10.57 11.60 21.50
C VAL A 191 -11.60 12.50 20.81
N ALA A 192 -11.75 12.41 19.49
CA ALA A 192 -12.74 13.20 18.77
C ALA A 192 -14.17 12.86 19.20
N MET A 193 -14.50 11.58 19.36
CA MET A 193 -15.85 11.16 19.77
C MET A 193 -16.18 11.57 21.21
N LEU A 194 -15.23 11.40 22.13
CA LEU A 194 -15.37 11.80 23.53
C LEU A 194 -15.49 13.32 23.66
N ALA A 195 -14.67 14.09 22.94
CA ALA A 195 -14.74 15.54 22.95
C ALA A 195 -16.10 16.04 22.42
N THR A 196 -16.55 15.52 21.27
CA THR A 196 -17.86 15.89 20.70
C THR A 196 -19.01 15.48 21.61
N GLY A 197 -18.96 14.28 22.19
CA GLY A 197 -19.96 13.81 23.15
C GLY A 197 -19.99 14.65 24.42
N LEU A 198 -18.83 15.07 24.94
CA LEU A 198 -18.75 15.96 26.10
C LEU A 198 -19.32 17.34 25.81
N VAL A 199 -19.01 17.92 24.65
CA VAL A 199 -19.61 19.19 24.20
C VAL A 199 -21.12 19.07 24.13
N TRP A 200 -21.64 17.97 23.58
CA TRP A 200 -23.09 17.74 23.53
C TRP A 200 -23.71 17.63 24.93
N LEU A 201 -23.09 16.86 25.83
CA LEU A 201 -23.58 16.68 27.19
C LEU A 201 -23.63 18.00 27.97
N VAL A 202 -22.60 18.84 27.84
CA VAL A 202 -22.50 20.13 28.55
C VAL A 202 -23.47 21.16 27.96
N THR A 203 -23.59 21.21 26.64
CA THR A 203 -24.48 22.18 25.97
C THR A 203 -25.96 21.82 26.08
N GLY A 204 -26.28 20.54 26.33
CA GLY A 204 -27.64 20.03 26.29
C GLY A 204 -28.30 20.22 24.91
N TRP A 205 -27.51 20.39 23.85
CA TRP A 205 -28.02 20.81 22.55
C TRP A 205 -28.94 19.75 21.94
N GLU A 206 -30.21 20.07 21.73
CA GLU A 206 -31.22 19.12 21.25
C GLU A 206 -30.81 18.41 19.94
N MET A 207 -30.13 19.13 19.04
CA MET A 207 -29.69 18.60 17.74
C MET A 207 -28.27 18.02 17.76
N GLY A 208 -27.62 17.93 18.92
CA GLY A 208 -26.25 17.42 19.04
C GLY A 208 -26.07 15.96 18.59
N GLY A 209 -27.17 15.19 18.54
CA GLY A 209 -27.16 13.84 17.94
C GLY A 209 -26.75 13.85 16.45
N PHE A 210 -27.13 14.87 15.68
CA PHE A 210 -26.70 15.01 14.27
C PHE A 210 -25.21 15.32 14.16
N MET A 211 -24.68 16.12 15.09
CA MET A 211 -23.24 16.39 15.18
C MET A 211 -22.44 15.14 15.50
N MET A 212 -22.89 14.32 16.47
CA MET A 212 -22.24 13.03 16.76
C MET A 212 -22.31 12.07 15.58
N LEU A 213 -23.47 11.95 14.93
CA LEU A 213 -23.65 11.13 13.74
C LEU A 213 -22.71 11.55 12.61
N GLY A 214 -22.66 12.85 12.30
CA GLY A 214 -21.76 13.42 11.30
C GLY A 214 -20.29 13.15 11.65
N THR A 215 -19.89 13.36 12.90
CA THR A 215 -18.53 13.10 13.39
C THR A 215 -18.15 11.62 13.21
N ALA A 216 -19.04 10.70 13.58
CA ALA A 216 -18.81 9.26 13.46
C ALA A 216 -18.65 8.81 12.00
N ILE A 217 -19.52 9.29 11.11
CA ILE A 217 -19.43 9.00 9.67
C ILE A 217 -18.11 9.52 9.11
N MET A 218 -17.74 10.77 9.44
CA MET A 218 -16.52 11.39 8.94
C MET A 218 -15.27 10.64 9.42
N LEU A 219 -15.19 10.32 10.71
CA LEU A 219 -14.04 9.58 11.25
C LEU A 219 -13.95 8.17 10.65
N SER A 220 -15.08 7.48 10.47
CA SER A 220 -15.11 6.12 9.93
C SER A 220 -14.72 6.09 8.45
N VAL A 221 -15.44 6.83 7.61
CA VAL A 221 -15.25 6.81 6.14
C VAL A 221 -13.86 7.32 5.76
N PHE A 222 -13.44 8.44 6.36
CA PHE A 222 -12.18 9.08 6.00
C PHE A 222 -10.95 8.47 6.69
N SER A 223 -11.13 7.54 7.64
CA SER A 223 -9.99 6.82 8.25
C SER A 223 -9.20 5.98 7.25
N THR A 224 -9.87 5.46 6.21
CA THR A 224 -9.28 4.64 5.15
C THR A 224 -8.60 5.50 4.08
N PHE A 225 -8.90 6.79 4.03
CA PHE A 225 -8.29 7.69 3.05
C PHE A 225 -6.87 8.07 3.48
N GLU A 226 -6.00 8.21 2.49
CA GLU A 226 -4.59 8.44 2.74
C GLU A 226 -4.26 9.88 3.14
N LYS A 227 -5.06 10.85 2.68
CA LYS A 227 -4.95 12.29 3.01
C LYS A 227 -6.34 12.90 3.30
N PRO A 228 -6.98 12.52 4.42
CA PRO A 228 -8.33 12.97 4.72
C PRO A 228 -8.43 14.50 4.85
N ALA A 229 -7.44 15.15 5.46
CA ALA A 229 -7.39 16.61 5.61
C ALA A 229 -7.38 17.39 4.28
N ALA A 230 -6.98 16.77 3.16
CA ALA A 230 -7.03 17.42 1.84
C ALA A 230 -8.42 17.31 1.18
N ILE A 231 -9.20 16.30 1.55
CA ILE A 231 -10.52 16.02 0.97
C ILE A 231 -11.62 16.71 1.79
N LEU A 232 -11.51 16.68 3.12
CA LEU A 232 -12.53 17.21 4.03
C LEU A 232 -12.95 18.68 3.81
N PRO A 233 -12.08 19.61 3.38
CA PRO A 233 -12.53 20.97 3.06
C PRO A 233 -13.56 21.03 1.92
N HIS A 234 -13.42 20.15 0.92
CA HIS A 234 -14.37 20.06 -0.19
C HIS A 234 -15.68 19.43 0.27
N VAL A 235 -15.60 18.42 1.14
CA VAL A 235 -16.75 17.79 1.82
C VAL A 235 -17.51 18.84 2.62
N LEU A 236 -16.81 19.61 3.45
CA LEU A 236 -17.38 20.68 4.27
C LEU A 236 -18.10 21.72 3.41
N ALA A 237 -17.47 22.19 2.33
CA ALA A 237 -18.11 23.12 1.39
C ALA A 237 -19.40 22.54 0.79
N GLY A 238 -19.41 21.23 0.50
CA GLY A 238 -20.58 20.52 -0.02
C GLY A 238 -21.69 20.41 0.99
N GLN A 239 -21.35 20.13 2.25
CA GLN A 239 -22.33 20.07 3.32
C GLN A 239 -22.95 21.43 3.62
N VAL A 240 -22.16 22.51 3.59
CA VAL A 240 -22.67 23.89 3.74
C VAL A 240 -23.62 24.23 2.60
N LEU A 241 -23.25 23.93 1.35
CA LEU A 241 -24.11 24.19 0.19
C LEU A 241 -25.38 23.33 0.23
N GLY A 242 -25.27 22.04 0.53
CA GLY A 242 -26.40 21.11 0.65
C GLY A 242 -27.37 21.52 1.77
N ALA A 243 -26.86 21.91 2.93
CA ALA A 243 -27.68 22.43 4.03
C ALA A 243 -28.38 23.73 3.66
N SER A 244 -27.71 24.63 2.93
CA SER A 244 -28.29 25.88 2.46
C SER A 244 -29.42 25.64 1.46
N LEU A 245 -29.20 24.76 0.47
CA LEU A 245 -30.23 24.34 -0.49
C LEU A 245 -31.40 23.63 0.21
N ALA A 246 -31.12 22.87 1.26
CA ALA A 246 -32.14 22.19 2.04
C ALA A 246 -33.06 23.17 2.76
N LEU A 247 -32.48 24.16 3.44
CA LEU A 247 -33.23 25.24 4.09
C LEU A 247 -34.03 26.05 3.06
N ALA A 248 -33.44 26.33 1.90
CA ALA A 248 -34.12 27.05 0.82
C ALA A 248 -35.35 26.28 0.33
N CYS A 249 -35.22 24.99 0.00
CA CYS A 249 -36.34 24.16 -0.43
C CYS A 249 -37.45 24.09 0.65
N ARG A 250 -37.05 23.85 1.90
CA ARG A 250 -37.99 23.65 3.01
C ARG A 250 -38.79 24.90 3.37
N TRP A 251 -38.17 26.08 3.29
CA TRP A 251 -38.78 27.34 3.76
C TRP A 251 -39.22 28.29 2.65
N LEU A 252 -38.66 28.21 1.44
CA LEU A 252 -39.09 29.04 0.30
C LEU A 252 -39.99 28.28 -0.69
N VAL A 253 -40.05 26.94 -0.65
CA VAL A 253 -40.80 26.16 -1.65
C VAL A 253 -41.94 25.37 -1.01
N TRP A 254 -41.65 24.53 -0.01
CA TRP A 254 -42.67 23.70 0.64
C TRP A 254 -43.87 24.44 1.26
N PRO A 255 -43.77 25.68 1.79
CA PRO A 255 -44.95 26.38 2.31
C PRO A 255 -46.02 26.68 1.26
N TYR A 256 -45.63 26.73 -0.02
CA TYR A 256 -46.53 27.00 -1.15
C TYR A 256 -47.14 25.73 -1.75
N LEU A 257 -46.73 24.55 -1.29
CA LEU A 257 -47.14 23.26 -1.84
C LEU A 257 -48.05 22.53 -0.86
N GLY A 258 -49.22 22.11 -1.33
CA GLY A 258 -50.12 21.27 -0.54
C GLY A 258 -49.74 19.79 -0.63
N GLY A 259 -49.51 19.15 0.52
CA GLY A 259 -49.40 17.70 0.65
C GLY A 259 -47.98 17.12 0.46
N SER A 260 -47.81 15.87 0.89
CA SER A 260 -46.52 15.18 0.91
C SER A 260 -45.95 14.93 -0.50
N LEU A 261 -46.80 14.64 -1.48
CA LEU A 261 -46.37 14.39 -2.86
C LEU A 261 -45.81 15.65 -3.53
N GLY A 262 -46.40 16.82 -3.27
CA GLY A 262 -45.87 18.11 -3.73
C GLY A 262 -44.51 18.42 -3.10
N ALA A 263 -44.34 18.13 -1.81
CA ALA A 263 -43.06 18.28 -1.12
C ALA A 263 -41.96 17.41 -1.76
N VAL A 264 -42.27 16.16 -2.10
CA VAL A 264 -41.32 15.23 -2.76
C VAL A 264 -40.93 15.72 -4.16
N LEU A 265 -41.90 16.10 -4.99
CA LEU A 265 -41.65 16.63 -6.34
C LEU A 265 -40.79 17.89 -6.31
N ALA A 266 -41.01 18.76 -5.33
CA ALA A 266 -40.23 19.97 -5.14
C ALA A 266 -38.76 19.72 -4.74
N MET A 267 -38.41 18.53 -4.25
CA MET A 267 -37.01 18.17 -3.97
C MET A 267 -36.22 17.88 -5.25
N MET A 268 -36.89 17.37 -6.30
CA MET A 268 -36.26 16.95 -7.55
C MET A 268 -35.35 18.00 -8.20
N PRO A 269 -35.76 19.27 -8.40
CA PRO A 269 -34.88 20.28 -8.99
C PRO A 269 -33.61 20.49 -8.16
N PHE A 270 -33.71 20.44 -6.81
CA PHE A 270 -32.55 20.60 -5.93
C PHE A 270 -31.61 19.39 -5.96
N ILE A 271 -32.14 18.17 -6.07
CA ILE A 271 -31.34 16.95 -6.22
C ILE A 271 -30.65 16.93 -7.59
N LEU A 272 -31.34 17.37 -8.64
CA LEU A 272 -30.82 17.45 -10.00
C LEU A 272 -29.71 18.50 -10.14
N LEU A 273 -29.67 19.54 -9.29
CA LEU A 273 -28.52 20.46 -9.22
C LEU A 273 -27.21 19.74 -8.87
N GLY A 274 -27.25 18.57 -8.22
CA GLY A 274 -26.05 17.77 -7.99
C GLY A 274 -25.39 17.26 -9.28
N ALA A 275 -26.14 17.05 -10.36
CA ALA A 275 -25.61 16.55 -11.64
C ALA A 275 -24.61 17.50 -12.32
N PRO A 276 -24.92 18.81 -12.54
CA PRO A 276 -23.93 19.74 -13.07
C PRO A 276 -22.73 19.95 -12.14
N LEU A 277 -22.93 19.90 -10.81
CA LEU A 277 -21.81 19.93 -9.86
C LEU A 277 -20.88 18.72 -10.01
N LEU A 278 -21.44 17.54 -10.31
CA LEU A 278 -20.67 16.31 -10.55
C LEU A 278 -19.94 16.34 -11.90
N ALA A 279 -20.53 16.97 -12.92
CA ALA A 279 -19.93 17.09 -14.26
C ALA A 279 -18.68 17.98 -14.30
N HIS A 280 -18.55 18.93 -13.37
CA HIS A 280 -17.44 19.88 -13.35
C HIS A 280 -16.28 19.41 -12.44
N ARG A 281 -15.05 19.34 -12.99
CA ARG A 281 -13.87 18.72 -12.33
C ARG A 281 -13.52 19.31 -10.96
N LEU A 282 -13.75 20.61 -10.75
CA LEU A 282 -13.44 21.27 -9.47
C LEU A 282 -14.48 20.98 -8.39
N THR A 283 -15.75 20.81 -8.78
CA THR A 283 -16.89 20.62 -7.85
C THR A 283 -17.28 19.17 -7.67
N GLN A 284 -16.75 18.26 -8.48
CA GLN A 284 -17.07 16.83 -8.44
C GLN A 284 -16.87 16.24 -7.03
N ARG A 285 -15.81 16.64 -6.32
CA ARG A 285 -15.52 16.18 -4.94
C ARG A 285 -16.53 16.67 -3.91
N MET A 286 -17.20 17.77 -4.19
CA MET A 286 -18.17 18.44 -3.33
C MET A 286 -19.60 17.92 -3.60
N ALA A 287 -19.91 17.61 -4.87
CA ALA A 287 -21.25 17.28 -5.35
C ALA A 287 -21.93 16.14 -4.60
N PHE A 288 -21.16 15.11 -4.20
CA PHE A 288 -21.67 13.97 -3.47
C PHE A 288 -22.27 14.36 -2.11
N ASP A 289 -21.53 15.15 -1.33
CA ASP A 289 -21.96 15.62 -0.01
C ASP A 289 -23.12 16.63 -0.07
N VAL A 290 -23.21 17.42 -1.14
CA VAL A 290 -24.35 18.32 -1.38
C VAL A 290 -25.64 17.52 -1.40
N ASN A 291 -25.72 16.49 -2.26
CA ASN A 291 -26.91 15.66 -2.37
C ASN A 291 -27.16 14.83 -1.10
N MET A 292 -26.10 14.32 -0.48
CA MET A 292 -26.23 13.54 0.77
C MET A 292 -26.86 14.37 1.89
N VAL A 293 -26.35 15.59 2.14
CA VAL A 293 -26.90 16.47 3.18
C VAL A 293 -28.28 16.99 2.82
N LEU A 294 -28.51 17.31 1.55
CA LEU A 294 -29.83 17.72 1.05
C LEU A 294 -30.87 16.64 1.39
N LEU A 295 -30.59 15.37 1.07
CA LEU A 295 -31.50 14.25 1.35
C LEU A 295 -31.63 13.93 2.84
N LEU A 296 -30.56 14.12 3.62
CA LEU A 296 -30.60 13.94 5.07
C LEU A 296 -31.54 14.96 5.74
N MET A 297 -31.53 16.20 5.26
CA MET A 297 -32.29 17.31 5.83
C MET A 297 -33.72 17.43 5.30
N LEU A 298 -33.96 17.08 4.04
CA LEU A 298 -35.30 17.10 3.44
C LEU A 298 -36.04 15.80 3.76
N GLN A 299 -36.75 15.82 4.89
CA GLN A 299 -37.72 14.79 5.23
C GLN A 299 -39.12 15.31 4.90
N PRO A 300 -39.78 14.80 3.83
CA PRO A 300 -41.08 15.30 3.39
C PRO A 300 -42.19 14.84 4.36
N ASN A 301 -42.28 15.51 5.50
CA ASN A 301 -43.35 15.32 6.48
C ASN A 301 -44.41 16.42 6.33
N TRP A 302 -45.67 16.01 6.26
CA TRP A 302 -46.80 16.93 6.16
C TRP A 302 -47.81 16.66 7.29
N PRO A 303 -48.24 17.69 8.05
CA PRO A 303 -47.80 19.09 8.01
C PRO A 303 -46.38 19.29 8.59
N GLN A 304 -45.70 20.38 8.19
CA GLN A 304 -44.39 20.72 8.74
C GLN A 304 -44.52 21.08 10.23
N THR A 305 -43.87 20.32 11.11
CA THR A 305 -43.93 20.53 12.57
C THR A 305 -42.72 21.28 13.14
N MET A 306 -41.68 21.51 12.34
CA MET A 306 -40.41 22.08 12.79
C MET A 306 -40.36 23.59 12.52
N THR A 307 -39.90 24.38 13.49
CA THR A 307 -39.68 25.82 13.30
C THR A 307 -38.38 26.11 12.52
N PHE A 308 -38.25 27.33 12.00
CA PHE A 308 -37.06 27.75 11.25
C PHE A 308 -35.80 27.66 12.11
N GLY A 309 -35.86 28.14 13.36
CA GLY A 309 -34.73 28.08 14.28
C GLY A 309 -34.24 26.66 14.54
N HIS A 310 -35.15 25.70 14.71
CA HIS A 310 -34.78 24.29 14.88
C HIS A 310 -34.17 23.71 13.61
N SER A 311 -34.68 24.09 12.42
CA SER A 311 -34.09 23.67 11.14
C SER A 311 -32.67 24.20 10.97
N LEU A 312 -32.44 25.47 11.32
CA LEU A 312 -31.11 26.09 11.25
C LEU A 312 -30.13 25.44 12.24
N MET A 313 -30.57 25.16 13.46
CA MET A 313 -29.75 24.44 14.45
C MET A 313 -29.42 23.02 13.97
N ALA A 314 -30.37 22.33 13.33
CA ALA A 314 -30.12 21.03 12.71
C ALA A 314 -29.05 21.10 11.62
N SER A 315 -29.14 22.11 10.74
CA SER A 315 -28.15 22.34 9.69
C SER A 315 -26.76 22.61 10.25
N LEU A 316 -26.66 23.45 11.28
CA LEU A 316 -25.40 23.72 11.97
C LEU A 316 -24.83 22.44 12.63
N ALA A 317 -25.69 21.61 13.23
CA ALA A 317 -25.26 20.35 13.83
C ALA A 317 -24.69 19.37 12.79
N VAL A 318 -25.33 19.26 11.62
CA VAL A 318 -24.83 18.42 10.52
C VAL A 318 -23.47 18.91 10.03
N VAL A 319 -23.33 20.21 9.79
CA VAL A 319 -22.08 20.84 9.31
C VAL A 319 -20.95 20.77 10.37
N ALA A 320 -21.30 20.79 11.66
CA ALA A 320 -20.32 20.65 12.73
C ALA A 320 -19.57 19.29 12.69
N GLY A 321 -20.22 18.22 12.21
CA GLY A 321 -19.61 16.90 12.09
C GLY A 321 -18.31 16.89 11.24
N PRO A 322 -18.34 17.32 9.96
CA PRO A 322 -17.13 17.46 9.15
C PRO A 322 -16.12 18.46 9.71
N VAL A 323 -16.55 19.53 10.38
CA VAL A 323 -15.63 20.47 11.03
C VAL A 323 -14.82 19.75 12.11
N VAL A 324 -15.48 18.99 12.99
CA VAL A 324 -14.81 18.16 13.99
C VAL A 324 -13.90 17.14 13.31
N GLY A 325 -14.38 16.48 12.26
CA GLY A 325 -13.56 15.56 11.46
C GLY A 325 -12.28 16.23 10.96
N LEU A 326 -12.40 17.44 10.39
CA LEU A 326 -11.28 18.18 9.82
C LEU A 326 -10.26 18.55 10.90
N ILE A 327 -10.74 19.03 12.05
CA ILE A 327 -9.92 19.31 13.23
C ILE A 327 -9.21 18.05 13.70
N ALA A 328 -9.94 16.93 13.85
CA ALA A 328 -9.37 15.67 14.32
C ALA A 328 -8.30 15.13 13.36
N PHE A 329 -8.54 15.15 12.06
CA PHE A 329 -7.59 14.68 11.04
C PHE A 329 -6.40 15.62 10.83
N SER A 330 -6.53 16.92 11.18
CA SER A 330 -5.46 17.91 11.01
C SER A 330 -4.60 18.06 12.27
N LEU A 331 -5.18 18.02 13.47
CA LEU A 331 -4.45 18.20 14.73
C LEU A 331 -3.99 16.87 15.36
N ILE A 332 -4.83 15.83 15.34
CA ILE A 332 -4.53 14.57 16.04
C ILE A 332 -3.78 13.63 15.10
N TYR A 333 -2.45 13.72 15.12
CA TYR A 333 -1.51 12.98 14.25
C TYR A 333 -1.75 13.27 12.75
N PRO A 334 -1.25 14.41 12.24
CA PRO A 334 -1.32 14.71 10.81
C PRO A 334 -0.63 13.60 10.01
N VAL A 335 -1.27 13.24 8.91
CA VAL A 335 -0.83 12.15 8.05
C VAL A 335 0.31 12.63 7.15
N ASP A 336 1.54 12.46 7.62
CA ASP A 336 2.74 12.84 6.88
C ASP A 336 3.35 11.65 6.12
N SER A 337 3.38 11.74 4.78
CA SER A 337 4.03 10.74 3.92
C SER A 337 5.50 10.51 4.30
N ARG A 338 6.20 11.59 4.66
CA ARG A 338 7.62 11.55 5.06
C ARG A 338 7.83 10.75 6.34
N ARG A 339 6.98 10.96 7.36
CA ARG A 339 7.04 10.19 8.62
C ARG A 339 6.72 8.71 8.39
N ARG A 340 5.79 8.40 7.47
CA ARG A 340 5.50 7.01 7.08
C ARG A 340 6.68 6.35 6.37
N TYR A 341 7.31 7.04 5.43
CA TYR A 341 8.52 6.55 4.77
C TYR A 341 9.63 6.27 5.80
N GLU A 342 9.89 7.21 6.71
CA GLU A 342 10.86 7.04 7.79
C GLU A 342 10.51 5.86 8.70
N ALA A 343 9.25 5.70 9.10
CA ALA A 343 8.82 4.56 9.92
C ALA A 343 9.03 3.20 9.20
N VAL A 344 8.70 3.11 7.91
CA VAL A 344 8.95 1.90 7.11
C VAL A 344 10.46 1.62 7.00
N ARG A 345 11.28 2.66 6.77
CA ARG A 345 12.74 2.53 6.73
C ARG A 345 13.31 2.01 8.06
N HIS A 346 12.89 2.59 9.18
CA HIS A 346 13.31 2.13 10.51
C HIS A 346 12.90 0.68 10.76
N ALA A 347 11.67 0.31 10.41
CA ALA A 347 11.19 -1.06 10.53
C ALA A 347 12.01 -2.04 9.65
N MET A 348 12.41 -1.65 8.43
CA MET A 348 13.31 -2.46 7.60
C MET A 348 14.68 -2.66 8.25
N ILE A 349 15.22 -1.63 8.90
CA ILE A 349 16.49 -1.73 9.63
C ILE A 349 16.31 -2.63 10.87
N ASP A 350 15.23 -2.47 11.65
CA ASP A 350 14.91 -3.34 12.78
C ASP A 350 14.84 -4.82 12.35
N ASP A 351 14.20 -5.09 11.20
CA ASP A 351 14.14 -6.45 10.65
C ASP A 351 15.52 -6.99 10.28
N LEU A 352 16.40 -6.18 9.69
CA LEU A 352 17.79 -6.57 9.40
C LEU A 352 18.57 -6.86 10.69
N GLU A 353 18.39 -6.05 11.72
CA GLU A 353 19.02 -6.26 13.02
C GLU A 353 18.51 -7.56 13.68
N HIS A 354 17.20 -7.82 13.62
CA HIS A 354 16.61 -9.07 14.09
C HIS A 354 17.05 -10.28 13.26
N LEU A 355 17.18 -10.12 11.94
CA LEU A 355 17.71 -11.15 11.06
C LEU A 355 19.15 -11.48 11.44
N ALA A 356 20.01 -10.47 11.65
CA ALA A 356 21.39 -10.66 12.06
C ALA A 356 21.50 -11.40 13.40
N ALA A 357 20.66 -11.05 14.38
CA ALA A 357 20.61 -11.73 15.68
C ALA A 357 20.11 -13.18 15.59
N THR A 358 19.26 -13.49 14.61
CA THR A 358 18.65 -14.82 14.45
C THR A 358 19.24 -15.61 13.28
N ALA A 359 20.26 -15.11 12.59
CA ALA A 359 20.83 -15.71 11.38
C ALA A 359 21.37 -17.14 11.59
N LEU A 360 21.73 -17.49 12.83
CA LEU A 360 22.17 -18.83 13.22
C LEU A 360 20.99 -19.81 13.48
N ARG A 361 19.74 -19.34 13.47
CA ARG A 361 18.51 -20.12 13.66
C ARG A 361 17.81 -20.31 12.32
N SER A 362 17.57 -21.56 11.93
CA SER A 362 17.20 -21.96 10.55
C SER A 362 15.79 -21.55 10.09
N ASP A 363 14.86 -21.29 11.02
CA ASP A 363 13.42 -21.39 10.74
C ASP A 363 12.75 -20.09 10.23
N ARG A 364 13.40 -18.91 10.35
CA ARG A 364 12.78 -17.59 10.00
C ARG A 364 13.19 -16.96 8.67
N ARG A 365 14.10 -17.57 7.92
CA ARG A 365 14.70 -16.98 6.70
C ARG A 365 13.68 -16.74 5.57
N LYS A 366 12.80 -17.71 5.31
CA LYS A 366 11.76 -17.59 4.26
C LYS A 366 10.71 -16.53 4.59
N GLN A 367 10.35 -16.39 5.87
CA GLN A 367 9.38 -15.39 6.33
C GLN A 367 9.93 -13.97 6.20
N TRP A 368 11.23 -13.78 6.48
CA TRP A 368 11.90 -12.50 6.34
C TRP A 368 11.97 -12.02 4.88
N ARG A 369 12.31 -12.90 3.92
CA ARG A 369 12.34 -12.53 2.49
C ARG A 369 11.00 -12.00 1.99
N ALA A 370 9.91 -12.68 2.33
CA ALA A 370 8.56 -12.24 1.97
C ALA A 370 8.20 -10.87 2.58
N LEU A 371 8.58 -10.63 3.85
CA LEU A 371 8.36 -9.36 4.54
C LEU A 371 9.19 -8.22 3.95
N LEU A 372 10.45 -8.48 3.60
CA LEU A 372 11.34 -7.47 3.04
C LEU A 372 10.82 -6.98 1.68
N HIS A 373 10.41 -7.87 0.77
CA HIS A 373 9.88 -7.47 -0.55
C HIS A 373 8.65 -6.57 -0.42
N HIS A 374 7.73 -6.92 0.49
CA HIS A 374 6.57 -6.08 0.75
C HIS A 374 6.93 -4.71 1.34
N ARG A 375 7.91 -4.66 2.26
CA ARG A 375 8.37 -3.37 2.83
C ARG A 375 9.14 -2.50 1.84
N VAL A 376 9.86 -3.11 0.89
CA VAL A 376 10.48 -2.38 -0.24
C VAL A 376 9.39 -1.66 -1.06
N LEU A 377 8.28 -2.34 -1.37
CA LEU A 377 7.14 -1.72 -2.05
C LEU A 377 6.52 -0.58 -1.26
N LEU A 378 6.36 -0.75 0.06
CA LEU A 378 5.85 0.32 0.92
C LEU A 378 6.82 1.51 0.98
N ALA A 379 8.13 1.25 1.03
CA ALA A 379 9.15 2.30 1.09
C ALA A 379 9.19 3.12 -0.21
N THR A 380 9.12 2.47 -1.38
CA THR A 380 9.03 3.17 -2.66
C THR A 380 7.73 3.97 -2.77
N TYR A 381 6.60 3.35 -2.42
CA TYR A 381 5.28 4.00 -2.42
C TYR A 381 5.22 5.26 -1.57
N TRP A 382 5.63 5.18 -0.30
CA TRP A 382 5.60 6.33 0.61
C TRP A 382 6.68 7.36 0.30
N GLY A 383 7.84 6.92 -0.19
CA GLY A 383 8.93 7.81 -0.56
C GLY A 383 8.58 8.72 -1.73
N GLU A 384 7.97 8.19 -2.79
CA GLU A 384 7.51 9.00 -3.93
C GLU A 384 6.51 10.07 -3.50
N ARG A 385 5.58 9.68 -2.61
CA ARG A 385 4.57 10.58 -2.04
C ARG A 385 5.11 11.58 -1.02
N ALA A 386 6.33 11.37 -0.54
CA ALA A 386 7.07 12.31 0.29
C ALA A 386 7.94 13.27 -0.54
N SER A 387 7.85 13.21 -1.88
CA SER A 387 8.72 13.93 -2.81
C SER A 387 10.21 13.62 -2.60
N CYS A 388 10.53 12.45 -2.04
CA CYS A 388 11.88 11.94 -2.04
C CYS A 388 12.24 11.56 -3.48
N SER A 389 13.47 11.83 -3.88
CA SER A 389 13.94 11.48 -5.23
C SER A 389 13.78 9.97 -5.47
N THR A 390 12.92 9.58 -6.42
CA THR A 390 12.68 8.19 -6.84
C THR A 390 13.97 7.38 -7.03
N PRO A 391 15.03 7.90 -7.70
CA PRO A 391 16.27 7.15 -7.84
C PRO A 391 16.96 6.86 -6.51
N ARG A 392 16.83 7.72 -5.49
CA ARG A 392 17.40 7.51 -4.16
C ARG A 392 16.67 6.41 -3.38
N LEU A 393 15.35 6.33 -3.52
CA LEU A 393 14.50 5.37 -2.79
C LEU A 393 14.74 3.92 -3.23
N ALA A 394 14.71 3.69 -4.55
CA ALA A 394 14.94 2.37 -5.13
C ALA A 394 16.35 1.84 -4.81
N ASP A 395 17.28 2.77 -4.66
CA ASP A 395 18.69 2.54 -4.38
C ASP A 395 18.96 2.24 -2.90
N ASP A 396 18.27 2.94 -1.98
CA ASP A 396 18.30 2.65 -0.55
C ASP A 396 17.61 1.31 -0.26
N ALA A 397 16.49 1.02 -0.92
CA ALA A 397 15.78 -0.25 -0.81
C ALA A 397 16.64 -1.43 -1.30
N LEU A 398 17.36 -1.27 -2.42
CA LEU A 398 18.34 -2.25 -2.87
C LEU A 398 19.45 -2.47 -1.85
N ALA A 399 20.01 -1.39 -1.29
CA ALA A 399 21.09 -1.49 -0.32
C ALA A 399 20.64 -2.31 0.92
N LEU A 400 19.43 -2.06 1.43
CA LEU A 400 18.84 -2.83 2.54
C LEU A 400 18.68 -4.32 2.19
N LEU A 401 18.29 -4.63 0.96
CA LEU A 401 18.18 -6.01 0.50
C LEU A 401 19.53 -6.71 0.41
N TYR A 402 20.55 -6.09 -0.21
CA TYR A 402 21.89 -6.67 -0.33
C TYR A 402 22.46 -7.02 1.05
N VAL A 403 22.28 -6.13 2.03
CA VAL A 403 22.69 -6.38 3.40
C VAL A 403 21.95 -7.58 4.00
N GLY A 404 20.64 -7.70 3.75
CA GLY A 404 19.89 -8.85 4.23
C GLY A 404 20.31 -10.19 3.57
N GLN A 405 20.60 -10.19 2.27
CA GLN A 405 21.17 -11.34 1.58
C GLN A 405 22.56 -11.70 2.13
N ALA A 406 23.39 -10.70 2.42
CA ALA A 406 24.69 -10.89 3.05
C ALA A 406 24.58 -11.51 4.46
N ILE A 407 23.58 -11.11 5.25
CA ILE A 407 23.29 -11.72 6.55
C ILE A 407 22.88 -13.19 6.39
N GLU A 408 22.01 -13.51 5.43
CA GLU A 408 21.62 -14.91 5.16
C GLU A 408 22.82 -15.76 4.74
N GLN A 409 23.65 -15.27 3.81
CA GLN A 409 24.87 -15.97 3.37
C GLN A 409 25.86 -16.17 4.52
N LEU A 410 26.06 -15.16 5.38
CA LEU A 410 26.89 -15.28 6.58
C LEU A 410 26.36 -16.34 7.55
N GLY A 411 25.04 -16.44 7.71
CA GLY A 411 24.40 -17.49 8.51
C GLY A 411 24.65 -18.89 7.94
N ASP A 412 24.52 -19.05 6.62
CA ASP A 412 24.81 -20.33 5.95
C ASP A 412 26.29 -20.71 6.03
N PHE A 413 27.20 -19.76 5.86
CA PHE A 413 28.63 -19.99 6.05
C PHE A 413 28.96 -20.37 7.49
N ALA A 414 28.34 -19.72 8.48
CA ALA A 414 28.52 -20.08 9.88
C ALA A 414 28.02 -21.51 10.18
N ALA A 415 26.91 -21.91 9.56
CA ALA A 415 26.35 -23.26 9.73
C ALA A 415 27.24 -24.34 9.07
N ARG A 416 27.79 -24.07 7.88
CA ARG A 416 28.60 -25.03 7.10
C ARG A 416 30.10 -24.99 7.42
N ALA A 417 30.57 -23.98 8.13
CA ALA A 417 31.99 -23.82 8.43
C ALA A 417 32.55 -25.01 9.22
N ALA A 418 33.60 -25.63 8.69
CA ALA A 418 34.32 -26.70 9.39
C ALA A 418 35.22 -26.16 10.53
N SER A 419 35.78 -24.95 10.38
CA SER A 419 36.73 -24.39 11.35
C SER A 419 36.04 -23.53 12.43
N PRO A 420 36.43 -23.67 13.71
CA PRO A 420 35.88 -22.86 14.80
C PRO A 420 36.22 -21.36 14.66
N GLY A 421 37.35 -21.03 14.01
CA GLY A 421 37.74 -19.64 13.72
C GLY A 421 36.81 -18.95 12.73
N MET A 422 36.32 -19.66 11.71
CA MET A 422 35.37 -19.12 10.74
C MET A 422 34.00 -18.88 11.40
N LYS A 423 33.51 -19.85 12.19
CA LYS A 423 32.26 -19.69 12.95
C LYS A 423 32.27 -18.46 13.84
N ARG A 424 33.35 -18.27 14.62
CA ARG A 424 33.53 -17.10 15.51
C ARG A 424 33.52 -15.78 14.74
N ARG A 425 34.15 -15.74 13.56
CA ARG A 425 34.19 -14.54 12.72
C ARG A 425 32.85 -14.19 12.08
N CYS A 426 32.13 -15.18 11.54
CA CYS A 426 30.78 -14.97 11.02
C CYS A 426 29.85 -14.48 12.15
N ALA A 427 29.91 -15.10 13.33
CA ALA A 427 29.15 -14.65 14.50
C ALA A 427 29.49 -13.20 14.92
N ALA A 428 30.78 -12.84 14.98
CA ALA A 428 31.20 -11.48 15.32
C ALA A 428 30.74 -10.43 14.27
N THR A 429 30.65 -10.84 13.01
CA THR A 429 30.17 -9.97 11.92
C THR A 429 28.66 -9.80 11.98
N LEU A 430 27.93 -10.89 12.25
CA LEU A 430 26.49 -10.86 12.51
C LEU A 430 26.16 -9.98 13.73
N GLU A 431 26.93 -10.03 14.80
CA GLU A 431 26.74 -9.15 15.98
C GLU A 431 26.94 -7.66 15.62
N ARG A 432 27.86 -7.35 14.70
CA ARG A 432 28.05 -5.97 14.22
C ARG A 432 26.92 -5.54 13.28
N LEU A 433 26.41 -6.46 12.46
CA LEU A 433 25.22 -6.23 11.61
C LEU A 433 23.93 -6.12 12.42
N HIS A 434 23.87 -6.72 13.61
CA HIS A 434 22.77 -6.52 14.56
C HIS A 434 22.70 -5.06 15.07
N ARG A 435 23.78 -4.29 14.93
CA ARG A 435 23.83 -2.87 15.32
C ARG A 435 23.93 -1.92 14.14
N ILE A 436 23.51 -2.36 12.95
CA ILE A 436 23.65 -1.60 11.71
C ILE A 436 22.95 -0.23 11.74
N GLY A 437 21.87 -0.10 12.52
CA GLY A 437 21.15 1.15 12.74
C GLY A 437 21.95 2.22 13.46
N THR A 438 22.95 1.81 14.26
CA THR A 438 23.79 2.70 15.07
C THR A 438 25.08 3.09 14.35
N ASP A 439 25.77 2.12 13.75
CA ASP A 439 27.05 2.35 13.07
C ASP A 439 27.19 1.48 11.80
N PRO A 440 26.66 1.94 10.66
CA PRO A 440 26.69 1.19 9.40
C PRO A 440 28.10 1.05 8.83
N LEU A 441 29.02 1.98 9.13
CA LEU A 441 30.40 1.92 8.64
C LEU A 441 31.19 0.82 9.34
N ARG A 442 30.99 0.64 10.65
CA ARG A 442 31.58 -0.51 11.38
C ARG A 442 31.07 -1.85 10.86
N ALA A 443 29.79 -1.93 10.50
CA ALA A 443 29.22 -3.12 9.88
C ALA A 443 29.86 -3.40 8.50
N ALA A 444 30.03 -2.37 7.66
CA ALA A 444 30.70 -2.48 6.36
C ALA A 444 32.14 -3.01 6.50
N HIS A 445 32.92 -2.43 7.42
CA HIS A 445 34.30 -2.86 7.66
C HIS A 445 34.37 -4.32 8.17
N ALA A 446 33.41 -4.74 8.99
CA ALA A 446 33.34 -6.12 9.47
C ALA A 446 33.05 -7.11 8.34
N LEU A 447 32.15 -6.76 7.42
CA LEU A 447 31.86 -7.55 6.22
C LEU A 447 33.12 -7.71 5.37
N LEU A 448 33.80 -6.61 5.01
CA LEU A 448 35.03 -6.66 4.21
C LEU A 448 36.15 -7.46 4.89
N ALA A 449 36.34 -7.31 6.20
CA ALA A 449 37.33 -8.07 6.95
C ALA A 449 37.02 -9.59 6.93
N THR A 450 35.74 -9.95 6.83
CA THR A 450 35.31 -11.34 6.76
C THR A 450 35.55 -11.91 5.37
N VAL A 451 35.19 -11.16 4.32
CA VAL A 451 35.44 -11.53 2.92
C VAL A 451 36.92 -11.80 2.66
N ARG A 452 37.82 -10.90 3.10
CA ARG A 452 39.29 -11.05 2.88
C ARG A 452 39.91 -12.32 3.46
N ARG A 453 39.23 -12.99 4.38
CA ARG A 453 39.73 -14.17 5.08
C ARG A 453 38.80 -15.38 4.86
N LEU A 454 37.92 -15.33 3.87
CA LEU A 454 37.16 -16.48 3.38
C LEU A 454 38.07 -17.32 2.45
N PRO A 455 38.08 -18.65 2.55
CA PRO A 455 38.83 -19.51 1.62
C PRO A 455 38.35 -19.30 0.18
N ALA A 456 39.26 -19.43 -0.79
CA ALA A 456 39.00 -19.16 -2.21
C ALA A 456 37.81 -19.94 -2.79
N GLU A 457 37.56 -21.16 -2.30
CA GLU A 457 36.39 -21.99 -2.66
C GLU A 457 35.04 -21.40 -2.19
N MET A 458 35.05 -20.53 -1.19
CA MET A 458 33.88 -19.79 -0.68
C MET A 458 33.92 -18.31 -1.08
N ALA A 459 34.94 -17.88 -1.84
CA ALA A 459 35.20 -16.48 -2.20
C ALA A 459 34.40 -15.99 -3.42
N GLY A 460 33.52 -16.82 -4.01
CA GLY A 460 32.59 -16.42 -5.08
C GLY A 460 31.48 -15.45 -4.64
N THR A 461 31.66 -14.67 -3.57
CA THR A 461 30.60 -13.90 -2.91
C THR A 461 30.67 -12.41 -3.24
N THR A 462 30.35 -12.08 -4.49
CA THR A 462 30.05 -10.71 -4.95
C THR A 462 29.08 -9.99 -4.00
N ILE A 463 28.12 -10.72 -3.45
CA ILE A 463 27.05 -10.20 -2.56
C ILE A 463 27.60 -9.61 -1.25
N LEU A 464 28.61 -10.24 -0.61
CA LEU A 464 29.17 -9.72 0.64
C LEU A 464 29.98 -8.43 0.44
N GLU A 465 30.74 -8.36 -0.66
CA GLU A 465 31.50 -7.17 -1.05
C GLU A 465 30.57 -6.02 -1.46
N GLN A 466 29.53 -6.33 -2.24
CA GLN A 466 28.49 -5.36 -2.62
C GLN A 466 27.73 -4.83 -1.42
N ALA A 467 27.33 -5.69 -0.48
CA ALA A 467 26.66 -5.26 0.74
C ALA A 467 27.54 -4.31 1.56
N ALA A 468 28.84 -4.59 1.66
CA ALA A 468 29.78 -3.71 2.33
C ALA A 468 29.97 -2.37 1.58
N ALA A 469 30.09 -2.41 0.25
CA ALA A 469 30.17 -1.22 -0.59
C ALA A 469 28.92 -0.34 -0.44
N LYS A 470 27.73 -0.94 -0.47
CA LYS A 470 26.46 -0.21 -0.30
C LYS A 470 26.32 0.40 1.10
N LEU A 471 26.80 -0.28 2.13
CA LEU A 471 26.84 0.29 3.49
C LEU A 471 27.81 1.47 3.61
N ALA A 472 28.96 1.40 2.92
CA ALA A 472 29.96 2.48 2.91
C ALA A 472 29.53 3.68 2.06
N GLU A 473 28.91 3.44 0.89
CA GLU A 473 28.39 4.48 -0.01
C GLU A 473 27.20 5.24 0.60
N ARG A 474 26.36 4.55 1.39
CA ARG A 474 25.06 5.08 1.86
C ARG A 474 24.80 4.92 3.35
N PRO A 475 25.68 5.42 4.24
CA PRO A 475 25.49 5.27 5.68
C PRO A 475 24.20 5.94 6.19
N THR A 476 23.70 6.98 5.50
CA THR A 476 22.47 7.68 5.89
C THR A 476 21.21 6.84 5.73
N ALA A 477 21.19 5.88 4.79
CA ALA A 477 20.02 5.02 4.55
C ALA A 477 19.79 4.05 5.71
N PHE A 478 20.88 3.68 6.41
CA PHE A 478 20.86 2.70 7.50
C PHE A 478 20.86 3.35 8.89
N ARG A 479 21.23 4.63 9.02
CA ARG A 479 21.31 5.28 10.33
C ARG A 479 19.90 5.61 10.85
N LYS A 480 19.61 5.16 12.07
CA LYS A 480 18.40 5.56 12.81
C LYS A 480 18.65 6.90 13.48
N THR A 481 17.84 7.92 13.20
CA THR A 481 17.93 9.21 13.88
C THR A 481 17.22 9.13 15.24
N ALA A 482 17.89 9.56 16.31
CA ALA A 482 17.38 9.48 17.69
C ALA A 482 16.06 10.24 17.94
N ALA A 483 15.64 11.11 17.02
CA ALA A 483 14.47 11.98 17.17
C ALA A 483 13.11 11.29 16.95
N ASP A 484 13.05 10.13 16.26
CA ASP A 484 11.77 9.50 15.86
C ASP A 484 11.48 8.17 16.57
N ALA A 485 12.30 7.78 17.55
CA ALA A 485 12.16 6.53 18.30
C ALA A 485 11.19 6.61 19.51
N ARG A 486 10.36 7.67 19.62
CA ARG A 486 9.38 7.85 20.71
C ARG A 486 7.97 8.13 20.22
#